data_AF-A0A1F3B5I3-F1
#
_entry.id   AF-A0A1F3B5I3-F1
#
_cell.length_a   1.000
_cell.length_b   1.000
_cell.length_c   1.000
_cell.angle_alpha   90.00
_cell.angle_beta   90.00
_cell.angle_gamma   90.00
#
_symmetry.space_group_name_H-M   'P 1'
#
loop_
_entity.id
_entity.type
_entity.pdbx_description
1 polymer ?
#
loop_
_entity_poly.entity_id
_entity_poly.type
_entity_poly.pdbx_seq_one_letter_code
_entity_poly.pdbx_strand_id
1 'polypeptide(L)' 'MPGQAGDALARIQSIPGVSLAHAVTGPTDIIAFVEADNMDALGRLIVSRIQQAPGVTRTTTCVVTPIPR' A
#
# COMPACT_ATOMS: atom_id res chain seq x y z
N MET A 1 12.90 10.55 -6.94
CA MET A 1 14.27 10.88 -6.45
C MET A 1 14.67 9.84 -5.41
N PRO A 2 15.95 9.41 -5.33
CA PRO A 2 16.39 8.31 -4.46
C PRO A 2 16.11 8.42 -2.95
N GLY A 3 15.51 9.51 -2.44
CA GLY A 3 15.04 9.62 -1.04
C GLY A 3 13.52 9.49 -0.85
N GLN A 4 12.70 9.80 -1.87
CA GLN A 4 11.23 9.84 -1.72
C GLN A 4 10.61 8.45 -1.48
N ALA A 5 11.18 7.41 -2.07
CA ALA A 5 10.67 6.05 -1.89
C ALA A 5 10.92 5.54 -0.46
N GLY A 6 12.06 5.91 0.16
CA GLY A 6 12.34 5.56 1.56
C GLY A 6 11.39 6.24 2.53
N ASP A 7 11.16 7.54 2.36
CA ASP A 7 10.20 8.28 3.18
C ASP A 7 8.76 7.77 3.00
N ALA A 8 8.36 7.49 1.76
CA ALA A 8 7.05 6.90 1.46
C ALA A 8 6.91 5.52 2.13
N LEU A 9 7.95 4.68 2.06
CA LEU A 9 7.95 3.36 2.69
C LEU A 9 7.77 3.45 4.21
N ALA A 10 8.55 4.27 4.89
CA ALA A 10 8.44 4.44 6.34
C ALA A 10 7.06 4.94 6.76
N ARG A 11 6.47 5.86 5.99
CA ARG A 11 5.10 6.34 6.21
C ARG A 11 4.08 5.25 6.00
N ILE A 12 4.17 4.50 4.90
CA ILE A 12 3.25 3.40 4.59
C ILE A 12 3.30 2.33 5.68
N GLN A 13 4.50 1.96 6.15
CA GLN A 13 4.67 0.99 7.24
C GLN A 13 4.01 1.43 8.56
N SER A 14 3.85 2.74 8.79
CA SER A 14 3.19 3.26 9.99
C SER A 14 1.65 3.33 9.89
N ILE A 15 1.07 3.06 8.72
CA ILE A 15 -0.38 3.14 8.52
C ILE A 15 -1.04 1.91 9.18
N PRO A 16 -1.99 2.10 10.13
CA PRO A 16 -2.75 0.99 10.68
C PRO A 16 -3.48 0.21 9.58
N GLY A 17 -3.33 -1.11 9.60
CA GLY A 17 -3.84 -2.02 8.56
C GLY A 17 -2.82 -2.37 7.48
N VAL A 18 -1.62 -1.77 7.46
CA VAL A 18 -0.49 -2.29 6.66
C VAL A 18 0.22 -3.36 7.50
N SER A 19 0.14 -4.63 7.10
CA SER A 19 0.79 -5.74 7.79
C SER A 19 2.25 -5.91 7.39
N LEU A 20 2.60 -5.52 6.16
CA LEU A 20 3.96 -5.58 5.64
C LEU A 20 4.15 -4.54 4.54
N ALA A 21 5.32 -3.92 4.43
CA ALA A 21 5.68 -3.16 3.25
C ALA A 21 7.20 -3.17 3.03
N HIS A 22 7.62 -3.34 1.77
CA HIS A 22 9.02 -3.38 1.37
C HIS A 22 9.24 -2.59 0.08
N ALA A 23 10.39 -1.93 0.00
CA ALA A 23 10.91 -1.46 -1.27
C ALA A 23 11.35 -2.66 -2.13
N VAL A 24 11.05 -2.61 -3.42
CA VAL A 24 11.41 -3.68 -4.36
C VAL A 24 12.10 -3.12 -5.59
N THR A 25 12.96 -3.94 -6.20
CA THR A 25 13.50 -3.65 -7.53
C THR A 25 12.53 -4.22 -8.55
N GLY A 26 11.76 -3.37 -9.23
CA GLY A 26 10.72 -3.83 -10.15
C GLY A 26 9.94 -2.69 -10.82
N PRO A 27 8.77 -2.99 -11.41
CA PRO A 27 7.93 -1.99 -12.08
C PRO A 27 7.27 -1.01 -11.09
N THR A 28 7.31 -1.31 -9.79
CA THR A 28 6.85 -0.46 -8.70
C THR A 28 7.95 -0.33 -7.65
N ASP A 29 7.95 0.78 -6.93
CA ASP A 29 8.98 1.05 -5.90
C ASP A 29 8.70 0.29 -4.59
N ILE A 30 7.43 0.06 -4.26
CA ILE A 30 6.98 -0.52 -2.98
C ILE A 30 5.88 -1.55 -3.22
N ILE A 31 5.94 -2.67 -2.49
CA ILE A 31 4.83 -3.62 -2.33
C ILE A 31 4.42 -3.63 -0.87
N ALA A 32 3.12 -3.46 -0.61
CA ALA A 32 2.53 -3.48 0.72
C ALA A 32 1.39 -4.51 0.80
N PHE A 33 1.35 -5.25 1.90
CA PHE A 33 0.23 -6.09 2.30
C PHE A 33 -0.66 -5.30 3.25
N VAL A 34 -1.94 -5.27 2.95
CA VAL A 34 -2.92 -4.42 3.61
C VAL A 34 -4.12 -5.26 4.00
N GLU A 35 -4.55 -5.13 5.25
CA GLU A 35 -5.65 -5.85 5.85
C GLU A 35 -6.67 -4.86 6.42
N ALA A 36 -7.94 -5.20 6.26
CA ALA A 36 -9.07 -4.45 6.80
C ALA A 36 -10.27 -5.38 6.98
N ASP A 37 -11.21 -4.99 7.83
CA ASP A 37 -12.36 -5.83 8.21
C ASP A 37 -13.31 -6.14 7.05
N ASN A 38 -13.37 -5.26 6.04
CA ASN A 38 -14.23 -5.40 4.87
C ASN A 38 -13.76 -4.50 3.72
N MET A 39 -14.42 -4.63 2.57
CA MET A 39 -14.05 -3.93 1.34
C MET A 39 -14.16 -2.41 1.44
N ASP A 40 -15.17 -1.90 2.15
CA ASP A 40 -15.35 -0.46 2.32
C ASP A 40 -14.23 0.13 3.20
N ALA A 41 -13.86 -0.59 4.26
CA ALA A 41 -12.74 -0.22 5.13
C ALA A 41 -11.42 -0.25 4.35
N LEU A 42 -11.19 -1.29 3.53
CA LEU A 42 -10.01 -1.39 2.67
C LEU A 42 -9.93 -0.23 1.68
N GLY A 43 -11.03 0.06 0.98
CA GLY A 43 -11.12 1.16 0.02
C GLY A 43 -10.80 2.52 0.66
N ARG A 44 -11.40 2.80 1.83
CA ARG A 44 -11.11 4.03 2.58
C ARG A 44 -9.66 4.08 3.03
N LEU A 45 -9.08 2.99 3.54
CA LEU A 45 -7.68 2.93 3.96
C LEU A 45 -6.76 3.26 2.79
N ILE A 46 -6.97 2.65 1.63
CA ILE A 46 -6.14 2.87 0.45
C ILE A 46 -6.24 4.33 -0.02
N VAL A 47 -7.45 4.84 -0.22
CA VAL A 47 -7.65 6.18 -0.80
C VAL A 47 -7.26 7.29 0.16
N SER A 48 -7.60 7.17 1.45
CA SER A 48 -7.38 8.24 2.42
C SER A 48 -6.01 8.22 3.09
N ARG A 49 -5.34 7.06 3.14
CA ARG A 49 -4.05 6.91 3.83
C ARG A 49 -2.91 6.61 2.87
N ILE A 50 -3.03 5.56 2.04
CA ILE A 50 -1.91 5.12 1.18
C ILE A 50 -1.72 6.07 0.00
N GLN A 51 -2.76 6.36 -0.77
CA GLN A 51 -2.66 7.23 -1.95
C GLN A 51 -2.33 8.69 -1.60
N GLN A 52 -2.69 9.13 -0.40
CA GLN A 52 -2.37 10.47 0.12
C GLN A 52 -1.02 10.53 0.84
N ALA A 53 -0.32 9.40 1.02
CA ALA A 53 0.96 9.38 1.68
C ALA A 53 1.99 10.16 0.84
N PRO A 54 2.71 11.15 1.41
CA PRO A 54 3.74 11.88 0.70
C PRO A 54 4.75 10.95 0.03
N GLY A 55 5.00 11.17 -1.26
CA GLY A 55 5.89 10.34 -2.06
C GLY A 55 5.19 9.20 -2.83
N VAL A 56 3.91 8.92 -2.55
CA VAL A 56 3.10 8.01 -3.37
C VAL A 56 2.56 8.76 -4.58
N THR A 57 2.93 8.30 -5.78
CA THR A 57 2.52 8.92 -7.05
C THR A 57 1.52 8.06 -7.83
N ARG A 58 1.56 6.74 -7.62
CA ARG A 58 0.68 5.77 -8.29
C ARG A 58 0.55 4.53 -7.43
N THR A 59 -0.63 3.93 -7.43
CA THR A 59 -0.91 2.65 -6.75
C THR A 59 -1.60 1.69 -7.71
N THR A 60 -1.27 0.41 -7.62
CA THR A 60 -2.05 -0.68 -8.19
C THR A 60 -2.50 -1.57 -7.04
N THR A 61 -3.81 -1.75 -6.89
CA THR A 61 -4.38 -2.56 -5.80
C THR A 61 -4.76 -3.93 -6.32
N CYS A 62 -4.11 -4.96 -5.79
CA CYS A 62 -4.43 -6.36 -6.06
C CYS A 62 -5.29 -6.92 -4.93
N VAL A 63 -6.62 -6.82 -5.07
CA VAL A 63 -7.55 -7.35 -4.06
C VAL A 63 -7.55 -8.88 -4.12
N VAL A 64 -7.31 -9.53 -2.98
CA VAL A 64 -7.37 -10.98 -2.87
C VAL A 64 -8.83 -11.43 -3.03
N THR A 65 -9.08 -12.30 -4.01
CA THR A 65 -10.38 -12.93 -4.23
C THR A 65 -10.27 -14.43 -4.01
N PRO A 66 -11.32 -15.10 -3.49
CA PRO A 66 -11.34 -16.55 -3.42
C PRO A 66 -11.28 -17.14 -4.83
N ILE A 67 -10.44 -18.14 -5.02
CA ILE A 67 -10.39 -18.92 -6.27
C ILE A 67 -11.59 -19.87 -6.25
N PRO A 68 -12.56 -19.76 -7.17
CA PRO A 68 -13.60 -20.76 -7.29
C PRO A 68 -12.94 -22.09 -7.69
N ARG A 69 -13.18 -23.14 -6.88
CA ARG A 69 -12.74 -24.50 -7.19
C ARG A 69 -13.56 -25.09 -8.33
#